data_AF-A0AA42AWT3-F1
#
_entry.id   AF-A0AA42AWT3-F1
#
_cell.length_a   1.000
_cell.length_b   1.000
_cell.length_c   1.000
_cell.angle_alpha   90.00
_cell.angle_beta   90.00
_cell.angle_gamma   90.00
#
_symmetry.space_group_name_H-M   'P 1'
#
loop_
_entity.id
_entity.type
_entity.pdbx_description
1 polymer ?
#
loop_
_entity_poly.entity_id
_entity_poly.type
_entity_poly.pdbx_seq_one_letter_code
_entity_poly.pdbx_strand_id
1 'polypeptide(L)'
;MRGFGRVFRSPCLFEDMVKCILLCNCQWPRTLSMARALCELQLKLKSPLVAEAASKGLDSNASAEHFLPNTPNVREKKRKNVMTGIRQTDSGSNSSKGEVESDGSYDYCAPFETLKESRLEGSKSSCEIGDFPNAAELANLDDQFLAKQCGLGYRAARIVKLARSIVEGKLQLEKLEEEMVTSGAVPSVYDKLASQLSEIDGFGSFTCANVLMCMGFYQAIPSDSETIRHLKKVHRINCTNQTVQSTVDKVYGKYEPFQFLAYWSEVWHFYEETFGKTGEMPHSDYKLITAHNMKANRKRRQRKMAKHLK
;
A
#
# COMPACT_ATOMS: atom_id res chain seq x y z
N MET A 1 -18.79 -24.34 16.44
CA MET A 1 -17.99 -24.45 15.20
C MET A 1 -16.58 -23.96 15.51
N ARG A 2 -15.56 -24.83 15.52
CA ARG A 2 -14.16 -24.45 15.73
C ARG A 2 -13.46 -24.41 14.37
N GLY A 3 -12.97 -23.24 13.95
CA GLY A 3 -12.06 -23.11 12.80
C GLY A 3 -12.57 -22.37 11.56
N PHE A 4 -13.59 -21.50 11.64
CA PHE A 4 -13.96 -20.67 10.49
C PHE A 4 -12.92 -19.54 10.30
N GLY A 5 -12.30 -19.50 9.12
CA GLY A 5 -11.47 -18.41 8.56
C GLY A 5 -10.63 -17.59 9.55
N ARG A 6 -9.40 -18.01 9.85
CA ARG A 6 -8.43 -17.16 10.57
C ARG A 6 -7.75 -16.21 9.59
N VAL A 7 -7.80 -14.92 9.87
CA VAL A 7 -6.98 -13.91 9.19
C VAL A 7 -5.67 -13.78 9.96
N PHE A 8 -4.54 -13.73 9.25
CA PHE A 8 -3.26 -13.51 9.89
C PHE A 8 -3.17 -12.07 10.41
N ARG A 9 -2.65 -11.92 11.62
CA ARG A 9 -2.30 -10.64 12.24
C ARG A 9 -0.82 -10.61 12.55
N SER A 10 -0.25 -9.42 12.62
CA SER A 10 1.15 -9.25 13.00
C SER A 10 1.36 -9.54 14.49
N PRO A 11 2.61 -9.73 14.95
CA PRO A 11 2.91 -9.89 16.37
C PRO A 11 2.44 -8.74 17.27
N CYS A 12 2.30 -7.52 16.73
CA CYS A 12 1.78 -6.37 17.47
C CYS A 12 0.80 -5.53 16.64
N LEU A 13 -0.13 -4.85 17.31
CA LEU A 13 -1.10 -3.94 16.67
C LEU A 13 -0.42 -2.78 15.95
N PHE A 14 0.72 -2.30 16.47
CA PHE A 14 1.50 -1.25 15.82
C PHE A 14 1.96 -1.65 14.41
N GLU A 15 2.47 -2.88 14.25
CA GLU A 15 2.91 -3.38 12.96
C GLU A 15 1.74 -3.53 11.98
N ASP A 16 0.58 -4.00 12.45
CA ASP A 16 -0.64 -4.05 11.64
C ASP A 16 -1.06 -2.64 11.18
N MET A 17 -1.07 -1.66 12.08
CA MET A 17 -1.36 -0.26 11.76
C MET A 17 -0.40 0.32 10.71
N VAL A 18 0.91 0.12 10.89
CA VAL A 18 1.90 0.61 9.91
C VAL A 18 1.71 -0.08 8.57
N LYS A 19 1.53 -1.40 8.53
CA LYS A 19 1.27 -2.14 7.27
C LYS A 19 -0.01 -1.66 6.58
N CYS A 20 -1.06 -1.29 7.32
CA CYS A 20 -2.26 -0.69 6.75
C CYS A 20 -1.97 0.66 6.07
N ILE A 21 -1.12 1.50 6.67
CA ILE A 21 -0.64 2.74 6.03
C ILE A 21 0.13 2.44 4.74
N LEU A 22 0.96 1.40 4.74
CA LEU A 22 1.74 0.98 3.56
C LEU A 22 0.89 0.42 2.43
N LEU A 23 -0.28 -0.18 2.73
CA LEU A 23 -1.24 -0.69 1.75
C LEU A 23 -2.01 0.43 1.04
N CYS A 24 -2.31 1.52 1.75
CA CYS A 24 -3.10 2.63 1.20
C CYS A 24 -2.48 3.20 -0.07
N ASN A 25 -3.25 3.27 -1.17
CA ASN A 25 -2.83 3.83 -2.47
C ASN A 25 -1.48 3.28 -2.97
N CYS A 26 -1.27 1.98 -2.84
CA CYS A 26 -0.02 1.33 -3.19
C CYS A 26 -0.25 0.02 -3.95
N GLN A 27 0.67 -0.32 -4.85
CA GLN A 27 0.69 -1.64 -5.49
C GLN A 27 1.35 -2.65 -4.55
N TRP A 28 0.90 -3.90 -4.59
CA TRP A 28 1.40 -4.96 -3.72
C TRP A 28 2.94 -5.09 -3.67
N PRO A 29 3.68 -5.11 -4.81
CA PRO A 29 5.14 -5.19 -4.78
C PRO A 29 5.80 -4.01 -4.06
N ARG A 30 5.22 -2.81 -4.17
CA ARG A 30 5.75 -1.63 -3.50
C ARG A 30 5.47 -1.68 -2.00
N THR A 31 4.30 -2.15 -1.57
CA THR A 31 4.01 -2.39 -0.15
C THR A 31 5.01 -3.38 0.46
N LEU A 32 5.28 -4.50 -0.22
CA LEU A 32 6.29 -5.47 0.21
C LEU A 32 7.69 -4.85 0.32
N SER A 33 8.09 -4.04 -0.66
CA SER A 33 9.38 -3.35 -0.63
C SER A 33 9.51 -2.37 0.54
N MET A 34 8.46 -1.59 0.83
CA MET A 34 8.46 -0.65 1.96
C MET A 34 8.53 -1.39 3.30
N ALA A 35 7.75 -2.47 3.47
CA ALA A 35 7.77 -3.28 4.68
C ALA A 35 9.13 -3.94 4.91
N ARG A 36 9.74 -4.49 3.85
CA ARG A 36 11.10 -5.04 3.91
C ARG A 36 12.13 -3.98 4.29
N ALA A 37 12.05 -2.79 3.70
CA ALA A 37 13.00 -1.72 3.98
C ALA A 37 12.90 -1.21 5.44
N LEU A 38 11.72 -1.28 6.07
CA LEU A 38 11.56 -1.02 7.51
C LEU A 38 12.30 -2.06 8.36
N CYS A 39 12.19 -3.34 8.01
CA CYS A 39 12.94 -4.41 8.69
C CYS A 39 14.46 -4.29 8.50
N GLU A 40 14.91 -3.92 7.30
CA GLU A 40 16.33 -3.65 7.02
C GLU A 40 16.84 -2.41 7.78
N LEU A 41 16.00 -1.39 7.96
CA LEU A 41 16.33 -0.22 8.78
C LEU A 41 16.47 -0.60 10.25
N GLN A 42 15.57 -1.43 10.78
CA GLN A 42 15.58 -1.90 12.17
C GLN A 42 16.94 -2.52 12.55
N LEU A 43 17.50 -3.35 11.67
CA LEU A 43 18.83 -3.94 11.87
C LEU A 43 19.94 -2.88 11.95
N LYS A 44 19.86 -1.84 11.11
CA LYS A 44 20.83 -0.73 11.10
C LYS A 44 20.73 0.11 12.38
N LEU A 45 19.53 0.29 12.93
CA LEU A 45 19.33 1.03 14.19
C LEU A 45 19.91 0.29 15.40
N LYS A 46 19.88 -1.05 15.40
CA LYS A 46 20.52 -1.88 16.43
C LYS A 46 22.05 -1.94 16.32
N SER A 47 22.63 -1.56 15.18
CA SER A 47 24.08 -1.56 15.01
C SER A 47 24.72 -0.40 15.79
N PRO A 48 25.76 -0.65 16.61
CA PRO A 48 26.39 0.38 17.44
C PRO A 48 26.95 1.57 16.65
N LEU A 49 27.18 1.43 15.35
CA LEU A 49 27.71 2.48 14.48
C LEU A 49 26.70 3.61 14.15
N VAL A 50 25.38 3.36 14.24
CA VAL A 50 24.36 4.38 13.92
C VAL A 50 23.96 5.20 15.15
N ALA A 51 24.10 4.63 16.35
CA ALA A 51 23.91 5.33 17.62
C ALA A 51 24.84 6.55 17.77
N GLU A 52 26.05 6.49 17.21
CA GLU A 52 27.02 7.61 17.18
C GLU A 52 26.72 8.66 16.09
N ALA A 53 26.01 8.30 15.02
CA ALA A 53 25.63 9.23 13.96
C ALA A 53 24.35 10.01 14.32
N ALA A 54 23.41 9.37 15.02
CA ALA A 54 22.18 10.00 15.50
C ALA A 54 22.42 10.99 16.66
N SER A 55 23.46 10.77 17.47
CA SER A 55 23.83 11.66 18.59
C SER A 55 24.62 12.90 18.17
N LYS A 56 25.19 12.94 16.95
CA LYS A 56 25.96 14.08 16.42
C LYS A 56 25.11 15.11 15.64
N GLY A 57 23.79 14.97 15.63
CA GLY A 57 22.85 15.85 14.91
C GLY A 57 22.44 17.13 15.65
N LEU A 58 22.95 17.39 16.86
CA LEU A 58 22.64 18.57 17.65
C LEU A 58 23.95 19.20 18.15
N ASP A 59 24.47 20.19 17.40
CA ASP A 59 25.01 21.47 17.91
C ASP A 59 25.79 22.27 16.84
N SER A 60 25.24 23.45 16.54
CA SER A 60 25.81 24.71 16.00
C SER A 60 26.94 24.76 14.95
N ASN A 61 26.63 25.46 13.84
CA ASN A 61 27.44 26.42 13.07
C ASN A 61 28.99 26.33 13.16
N ALA A 62 29.62 25.89 12.07
CA ALA A 62 30.90 26.45 11.60
C ALA A 62 31.09 26.17 10.08
N SER A 63 31.76 27.12 9.43
CA SER A 63 31.88 27.36 7.99
C SER A 63 32.29 26.19 7.09
N ALA A 64 31.87 26.35 5.84
CA ALA A 64 32.35 25.71 4.61
C ALA A 64 33.88 25.52 4.55
N GLU A 65 34.31 24.44 3.89
CA GLU A 65 35.21 24.44 2.72
C GLU A 65 35.30 23.00 2.14
N HIS A 66 34.85 22.86 0.90
CA HIS A 66 35.38 22.02 -0.19
C HIS A 66 35.55 20.49 -0.03
N PHE A 67 34.67 19.72 -0.68
CA PHE A 67 35.07 18.73 -1.71
C PHE A 67 33.84 18.29 -2.54
N LEU A 68 33.59 18.99 -3.65
CA LEU A 68 32.77 18.53 -4.76
C LEU A 68 33.69 18.21 -5.95
N PRO A 69 33.42 17.16 -6.73
CA PRO A 69 33.75 17.15 -8.15
C PRO A 69 32.50 17.46 -8.99
N ASN A 70 32.72 18.27 -10.02
CA ASN A 70 31.74 18.97 -10.84
C ASN A 70 31.03 18.11 -11.90
N THR A 71 29.78 18.54 -12.14
CA THR A 71 28.79 18.34 -13.22
C THR A 71 29.31 18.34 -14.68
N PRO A 72 28.48 17.96 -15.67
CA PRO A 72 27.76 19.01 -16.41
C PRO A 72 26.28 18.75 -16.72
N ASN A 73 25.55 19.86 -16.66
CA ASN A 73 24.13 20.06 -16.88
C ASN A 73 23.88 20.40 -18.36
N VAL A 74 22.89 19.76 -19.01
CA VAL A 74 22.50 20.10 -20.39
C VAL A 74 21.41 21.17 -20.36
N ARG A 75 21.69 22.25 -21.10
CA ARG A 75 20.97 23.53 -21.18
C ARG A 75 19.53 23.41 -21.71
N GLU A 76 18.57 23.96 -20.99
CA GLU A 76 17.27 24.38 -21.54
C GLU A 76 17.42 25.69 -22.36
N LYS A 77 16.87 25.71 -23.58
CA LYS A 77 16.81 26.90 -24.44
C LYS A 77 15.47 27.62 -24.25
N LYS A 78 15.54 28.88 -23.81
CA LYS A 78 14.47 29.89 -23.87
C LYS A 78 14.22 30.38 -25.30
N ARG A 79 12.98 30.84 -25.56
CA ARG A 79 12.48 31.95 -26.44
C ARG A 79 11.25 31.46 -27.25
N LYS A 80 10.19 32.22 -27.53
CA LYS A 80 9.84 33.66 -27.36
C LYS A 80 8.32 33.79 -27.61
N ASN A 81 7.66 34.70 -26.89
CA ASN A 81 6.36 35.26 -27.27
C ASN A 81 6.49 36.05 -28.59
N VAL A 82 5.53 35.89 -29.51
CA VAL A 82 5.26 36.84 -30.59
C VAL A 82 3.75 37.04 -30.70
N MET A 83 3.38 38.31 -30.70
CA MET A 83 2.05 38.92 -30.78
C MET A 83 1.70 39.21 -32.24
N THR A 84 0.47 38.88 -32.64
CA THR A 84 -0.30 39.44 -33.78
C THR A 84 -1.79 39.17 -33.44
N GLY A 85 -2.80 40.03 -33.54
CA GLY A 85 -3.00 41.30 -34.23
C GLY A 85 -4.44 41.30 -34.82
N ILE A 86 -5.43 41.68 -34.00
CA ILE A 86 -6.76 42.32 -34.26
C ILE A 86 -7.55 42.00 -35.56
N ARG A 87 -8.84 41.59 -35.42
CA ARG A 87 -10.06 42.29 -35.92
C ARG A 87 -11.39 41.56 -35.56
N GLN A 88 -12.42 42.37 -35.29
CA GLN A 88 -13.80 42.05 -34.92
C GLN A 88 -14.62 41.50 -36.12
N THR A 89 -15.63 40.64 -35.89
CA THR A 89 -17.09 40.94 -35.87
C THR A 89 -17.96 39.67 -35.97
N ASP A 90 -19.09 39.72 -35.27
CA ASP A 90 -20.42 39.15 -35.55
C ASP A 90 -20.84 37.68 -35.32
N SER A 91 -22.07 37.66 -34.81
CA SER A 91 -23.07 36.64 -34.46
C SER A 91 -23.32 35.49 -35.44
N GLY A 92 -23.78 34.35 -34.91
CA GLY A 92 -24.47 33.31 -35.71
C GLY A 92 -24.37 31.89 -35.14
N SER A 93 -25.48 31.42 -34.56
CA SER A 93 -25.89 30.03 -34.31
C SER A 93 -25.33 28.92 -35.23
N ASN A 94 -24.87 27.78 -34.69
CA ASN A 94 -25.59 26.49 -34.72
C ASN A 94 -24.79 25.29 -34.19
N SER A 95 -25.57 24.34 -33.65
CA SER A 95 -25.28 22.96 -33.27
C SER A 95 -24.34 22.18 -34.20
N SER A 96 -23.40 21.39 -33.66
CA SER A 96 -23.48 19.91 -33.68
C SER A 96 -22.17 19.21 -33.23
N LYS A 97 -22.38 18.10 -32.51
CA LYS A 97 -21.55 16.90 -32.23
C LYS A 97 -20.05 16.93 -32.57
N GLY A 98 -19.23 16.65 -31.56
CA GLY A 98 -17.86 16.16 -31.72
C GLY A 98 -17.43 15.42 -30.46
N GLU A 99 -17.11 14.14 -30.62
CA GLU A 99 -16.54 13.25 -29.62
C GLU A 99 -15.22 13.81 -29.09
N VAL A 100 -15.00 13.74 -27.77
CA VAL A 100 -13.72 14.10 -27.16
C VAL A 100 -13.13 12.86 -26.50
N GLU A 101 -12.21 12.23 -27.23
CA GLU A 101 -11.17 11.38 -26.67
C GLU A 101 -10.27 12.26 -25.79
N SER A 102 -10.15 11.90 -24.51
CA SER A 102 -9.21 12.53 -23.59
C SER A 102 -7.99 11.63 -23.46
N ASP A 103 -6.97 11.97 -24.25
CA ASP A 103 -5.64 11.39 -24.19
C ASP A 103 -4.87 11.99 -23.00
N GLY A 104 -4.88 11.25 -21.88
CA GLY A 104 -4.12 11.56 -20.68
C GLY A 104 -2.83 10.75 -20.63
N SER A 105 -1.76 11.32 -21.20
CA SER A 105 -0.39 10.84 -21.14
C SER A 105 0.10 10.70 -19.69
N TYR A 106 -0.01 9.50 -19.11
CA TYR A 106 0.69 9.14 -17.87
C TYR A 106 1.98 8.38 -18.22
N ASP A 107 3.05 8.89 -17.64
CA ASP A 107 4.45 8.49 -17.83
C ASP A 107 4.66 6.97 -17.75
N TYR A 108 5.27 6.44 -18.80
CA TYR A 108 5.39 5.02 -19.09
C TYR A 108 6.55 4.43 -18.29
N CYS A 109 6.29 3.84 -17.13
CA CYS A 109 7.31 3.04 -16.45
C CYS A 109 7.46 1.70 -17.21
N ALA A 110 8.61 1.52 -17.86
CA ALA A 110 8.91 0.38 -18.71
C ALA A 110 8.69 -0.98 -17.99
N PRO A 111 8.34 -2.05 -18.73
CA PRO A 111 8.19 -3.38 -18.16
C PRO A 111 9.49 -3.83 -17.49
N PHE A 112 9.40 -4.22 -16.22
CA PHE A 112 10.49 -4.83 -15.48
C PHE A 112 10.96 -6.09 -16.22
N GLU A 113 12.11 -5.99 -16.89
CA GLU A 113 12.80 -7.13 -17.48
C GLU A 113 13.06 -8.15 -16.38
N THR A 114 12.70 -9.39 -16.68
CA THR A 114 12.96 -10.54 -15.83
C THR A 114 14.47 -10.69 -15.71
N LEU A 115 15.04 -10.28 -14.57
CA LEU A 115 16.41 -10.61 -14.22
C LEU A 115 16.54 -12.14 -14.22
N LYS A 116 17.10 -12.67 -15.30
CA LYS A 116 17.68 -14.01 -15.33
C LYS A 116 18.78 -14.01 -14.28
N GLU A 117 18.59 -14.83 -13.26
CA GLU A 117 19.60 -15.21 -12.30
C GLU A 117 20.71 -15.94 -13.08
N SER A 118 21.67 -15.18 -13.59
CA SER A 118 22.88 -15.71 -14.17
C SER A 118 23.83 -16.04 -13.03
N ARG A 119 24.26 -17.31 -13.00
CA ARG A 119 25.28 -17.83 -12.09
C ARG A 119 26.53 -16.95 -12.16
N LEU A 120 26.73 -16.15 -11.12
CA LEU A 120 28.02 -15.64 -10.72
C LEU A 120 28.19 -16.04 -9.26
N GLU A 121 29.03 -17.04 -9.04
CA GLU A 121 29.55 -17.40 -7.72
C GLU A 121 30.39 -16.22 -7.23
N GLY A 122 29.83 -15.43 -6.31
CA GLY A 122 30.48 -14.29 -5.69
C GLY A 122 29.70 -13.82 -4.48
N SER A 123 30.14 -14.26 -3.29
CA SER A 123 29.74 -13.79 -1.96
C SER A 123 28.23 -13.60 -1.73
N LYS A 124 27.53 -14.67 -1.33
CA LYS A 124 26.26 -14.54 -0.59
C LYS A 124 26.54 -13.77 0.70
N SER A 125 26.34 -12.45 0.72
CA SER A 125 25.99 -11.84 2.00
C SER A 125 24.69 -12.49 2.42
N SER A 126 24.67 -13.08 3.62
CA SER A 126 23.41 -13.37 4.28
C SER A 126 22.60 -12.07 4.23
N CYS A 127 21.45 -12.10 3.58
CA CYS A 127 20.53 -10.98 3.62
C CYS A 127 19.91 -10.99 5.02
N GLU A 128 20.66 -10.50 6.00
CA GLU A 128 20.20 -10.32 7.36
C GLU A 128 19.07 -9.29 7.31
N ILE A 129 17.87 -9.76 7.65
CA ILE A 129 16.68 -8.95 7.77
C ILE A 129 16.38 -8.79 9.26
N GLY A 130 16.18 -7.55 9.69
CA GLY A 130 15.83 -7.26 11.08
C GLY A 130 14.36 -7.56 11.38
N ASP A 131 13.97 -7.33 12.62
CA ASP A 131 12.57 -7.36 13.04
C ASP A 131 11.79 -6.21 12.39
N PHE A 132 10.46 -6.23 12.46
CA PHE A 132 9.71 -5.01 12.18
C PHE A 132 9.99 -3.98 13.29
N PRO A 133 10.29 -2.70 12.95
CA PRO A 133 10.65 -1.72 13.97
C PRO A 133 9.47 -1.40 14.89
N ASN A 134 9.75 -1.20 16.17
CA ASN A 134 8.73 -0.81 17.15
C ASN A 134 8.50 0.72 17.16
N ALA A 135 7.48 1.18 17.89
CA ALA A 135 7.12 2.59 17.95
C ALA A 135 8.27 3.47 18.51
N ALA A 136 8.99 3.00 19.53
CA ALA A 136 10.10 3.77 20.12
C ALA A 136 11.28 3.95 19.15
N GLU A 137 11.59 2.93 18.35
CA GLU A 137 12.64 2.98 17.32
C GLU A 137 12.30 4.00 16.22
N LEU A 138 11.02 4.18 15.88
CA LEU A 138 10.59 5.11 14.83
C LEU A 138 10.27 6.52 15.32
N ALA A 139 9.84 6.69 16.58
CA ALA A 139 9.36 7.97 17.10
C ALA A 139 10.42 9.09 17.07
N ASN A 140 11.70 8.71 17.27
CA ASN A 140 12.82 9.64 17.33
C ASN A 140 13.46 9.94 15.95
N LEU A 141 12.97 9.32 14.88
CA LEU A 141 13.50 9.54 13.54
C LEU A 141 12.88 10.79 12.91
N ASP A 142 13.66 11.41 12.03
CA ASP A 142 13.17 12.41 11.08
C ASP A 142 12.36 11.72 9.96
N ASP A 143 11.24 12.33 9.57
CA ASP A 143 10.33 11.74 8.60
C ASP A 143 10.87 11.78 7.17
N GLN A 144 11.68 12.78 6.81
CA GLN A 144 12.34 12.84 5.50
C GLN A 144 13.44 11.78 5.40
N PHE A 145 14.19 11.57 6.48
CA PHE A 145 15.14 10.48 6.59
C PHE A 145 14.45 9.13 6.40
N LEU A 146 13.36 8.88 7.14
CA LEU A 146 12.60 7.62 7.05
C LEU A 146 12.00 7.43 5.63
N ALA A 147 11.47 8.50 5.03
CA ALA A 147 10.95 8.47 3.66
C ALA A 147 12.02 8.07 2.64
N LYS A 148 13.24 8.61 2.79
CA LYS A 148 14.37 8.34 1.89
C LYS A 148 14.92 6.93 2.08
N GLN A 149 15.12 6.50 3.31
CA GLN A 149 15.71 5.18 3.60
C GLN A 149 14.77 4.03 3.24
N CYS A 150 13.47 4.19 3.47
CA CYS A 150 12.50 3.10 3.29
C CYS A 150 11.54 3.29 2.10
N GLY A 151 11.73 4.35 1.29
CA GLY A 151 10.91 4.59 0.09
C GLY A 151 9.43 4.91 0.38
N LEU A 152 9.12 5.41 1.58
CA LEU A 152 7.74 5.54 2.08
C LEU A 152 6.97 6.72 1.45
N GLY A 153 7.69 7.73 0.94
CA GLY A 153 7.12 8.99 0.49
C GLY A 153 6.31 9.68 1.61
N TYR A 154 5.12 10.19 1.28
CA TYR A 154 4.24 10.89 2.22
C TYR A 154 3.82 10.05 3.44
N ARG A 155 3.99 8.73 3.40
CA ARG A 155 3.62 7.83 4.51
C ARG A 155 4.56 7.95 5.70
N ALA A 156 5.81 8.36 5.50
CA ALA A 156 6.80 8.47 6.57
C ALA A 156 6.32 9.40 7.69
N ALA A 157 5.85 10.60 7.33
CA ALA A 157 5.31 11.57 8.29
C ALA A 157 4.18 10.99 9.15
N ARG A 158 3.28 10.21 8.53
CA ARG A 158 2.17 9.54 9.21
C ARG A 158 2.65 8.46 10.18
N ILE A 159 3.63 7.66 9.77
CA ILE A 159 4.21 6.59 10.59
C ILE A 159 4.96 7.18 11.79
N VAL A 160 5.79 8.21 11.58
CA VAL A 160 6.50 8.89 12.67
C VAL A 160 5.50 9.54 13.64
N LYS A 161 4.46 10.21 13.14
CA LYS A 161 3.41 10.80 13.98
C LYS A 161 2.64 9.75 14.80
N LEU A 162 2.31 8.61 14.19
CA LEU A 162 1.70 7.47 14.90
C LEU A 162 2.62 6.95 16.01
N ALA A 163 3.89 6.71 15.68
CA ALA A 163 4.89 6.22 16.63
C ALA A 163 5.07 7.18 17.82
N ARG A 164 5.16 8.48 17.57
CA ARG A 164 5.24 9.51 18.62
C ARG A 164 3.99 9.53 19.50
N SER A 165 2.80 9.45 18.91
CA SER A 165 1.53 9.40 19.67
C SER A 165 1.50 8.24 20.67
N ILE A 166 2.07 7.09 20.30
CA ILE A 166 2.16 5.91 21.17
C ILE A 166 3.20 6.13 22.27
N VAL A 167 4.41 6.56 21.91
CA VAL A 167 5.51 6.80 22.89
C VAL A 167 5.15 7.89 23.89
N GLU A 168 4.43 8.92 23.46
CA GLU A 168 3.94 10.01 24.32
C GLU A 168 2.71 9.62 25.15
N GLY A 169 2.17 8.40 24.98
CA GLY A 169 1.01 7.90 25.72
C GLY A 169 -0.34 8.48 25.29
N LYS A 170 -0.39 9.25 24.20
CA LYS A 170 -1.63 9.80 23.60
C LYS A 170 -2.49 8.69 23.01
N LEU A 171 -1.86 7.69 22.40
CA LEU A 171 -2.51 6.48 21.88
C LEU A 171 -2.00 5.25 22.63
N GLN A 172 -2.87 4.61 23.41
CA GLN A 172 -2.52 3.43 24.22
C GLN A 172 -3.02 2.16 23.54
N LEU A 173 -2.15 1.51 22.77
CA LEU A 173 -2.53 0.34 21.96
C LEU A 173 -2.97 -0.85 22.83
N GLU A 174 -2.34 -1.02 23.99
CA GLU A 174 -2.64 -2.09 24.94
C GLU A 174 -4.09 -2.00 25.42
N LYS A 175 -4.59 -0.78 25.64
CA LYS A 175 -5.99 -0.55 26.02
C LYS A 175 -6.96 -0.92 24.90
N LEU A 176 -6.61 -0.60 23.64
CA LEU A 176 -7.43 -0.95 22.48
C LEU A 176 -7.54 -2.48 22.35
N GLU A 177 -6.43 -3.20 22.57
CA GLU A 177 -6.41 -4.66 22.53
C GLU A 177 -7.12 -5.29 23.74
N GLU A 178 -6.93 -4.74 24.94
CA GLU A 178 -7.57 -5.20 26.18
C GLU A 178 -9.09 -5.09 26.11
N GLU A 179 -9.62 -4.02 25.51
CA GLU A 179 -11.05 -3.85 25.30
C GLU A 179 -11.64 -4.97 24.44
N MET A 180 -10.94 -5.36 23.37
CA MET A 180 -11.33 -6.47 22.49
C MET A 180 -11.24 -7.82 23.22
N VAL A 181 -10.17 -8.06 23.97
CA VAL A 181 -9.96 -9.31 24.71
C VAL A 181 -11.01 -9.50 25.81
N THR A 182 -11.33 -8.43 26.53
CA THR A 182 -12.24 -8.47 27.69
C THR A 182 -13.71 -8.58 27.26
N SER A 183 -14.10 -7.80 26.26
CA SER A 183 -15.51 -7.67 25.85
C SER A 183 -15.89 -8.58 24.67
N GLY A 184 -14.90 -9.09 23.94
CA GLY A 184 -15.10 -9.81 22.69
C GLY A 184 -15.46 -8.89 21.51
N ALA A 185 -15.62 -9.50 20.34
CA ALA A 185 -15.97 -8.80 19.10
C ALA A 185 -17.48 -8.48 19.02
N VAL A 186 -17.94 -7.53 19.86
CA VAL A 186 -19.33 -7.06 19.89
C VAL A 186 -19.51 -5.70 19.20
N PRO A 187 -20.72 -5.36 18.69
CA PRO A 187 -20.95 -4.11 17.94
C PRO A 187 -20.56 -2.83 18.68
N SER A 188 -20.85 -2.73 19.97
CA SER A 188 -20.53 -1.53 20.76
C SER A 188 -19.02 -1.28 20.89
N VAL A 189 -18.22 -2.34 21.01
CA VAL A 189 -16.76 -2.25 21.06
C VAL A 189 -16.22 -1.86 19.69
N TYR A 190 -16.79 -2.41 18.61
CA TYR A 190 -16.44 -2.01 17.26
C TYR A 190 -16.67 -0.51 17.03
N ASP A 191 -17.84 0.02 17.36
CA ASP A 191 -18.17 1.44 17.13
C ASP A 191 -17.22 2.36 17.90
N LYS A 192 -16.92 2.00 19.16
CA LYS A 192 -15.97 2.73 20.00
C LYS A 192 -14.56 2.73 19.40
N LEU A 193 -14.03 1.56 19.06
CA LEU A 193 -12.69 1.42 18.47
C LEU A 193 -12.62 2.10 17.09
N ALA A 194 -13.66 1.97 16.27
CA ALA A 194 -13.75 2.63 14.97
C ALA A 194 -13.70 4.16 15.10
N SER A 195 -14.42 4.72 16.09
CA SER A 195 -14.37 6.15 16.40
C SER A 195 -12.95 6.56 16.78
N GLN A 196 -12.31 5.86 17.72
CA GLN A 196 -10.94 6.17 18.16
C GLN A 196 -9.91 6.06 17.04
N LEU A 197 -10.00 5.02 16.20
CA LEU A 197 -9.10 4.83 15.07
C LEU A 197 -9.27 5.93 14.00
N SER A 198 -10.49 6.43 13.80
CA SER A 198 -10.76 7.47 12.80
C SER A 198 -10.16 8.83 13.15
N GLU A 199 -9.83 9.07 14.42
CA GLU A 199 -9.16 10.29 14.89
C GLU A 199 -7.65 10.28 14.57
N ILE A 200 -7.09 9.13 14.21
CA ILE A 200 -5.67 9.00 13.88
C ILE A 200 -5.40 9.57 12.49
N ASP A 201 -4.42 10.46 12.39
CA ASP A 201 -4.07 11.08 11.12
C ASP A 201 -3.60 10.05 10.07
N GLY A 202 -4.33 9.95 8.96
CA GLY A 202 -4.10 8.98 7.89
C GLY A 202 -4.97 7.73 7.97
N PHE A 203 -5.84 7.64 8.98
CA PHE A 203 -6.78 6.56 9.14
C PHE A 203 -8.12 6.96 8.51
N GLY A 204 -8.25 6.69 7.22
CA GLY A 204 -9.54 6.74 6.54
C GLY A 204 -10.34 5.45 6.77
N SER A 205 -11.56 5.39 6.23
CA SER A 205 -12.45 4.23 6.34
C SER A 205 -11.78 2.91 5.97
N PHE A 206 -10.98 2.89 4.90
CA PHE A 206 -10.20 1.73 4.48
C PHE A 206 -9.18 1.29 5.53
N THR A 207 -8.39 2.22 6.06
CA THR A 207 -7.35 1.92 7.06
C THR A 207 -8.00 1.42 8.36
N CYS A 208 -9.04 2.10 8.84
CA CYS A 208 -9.76 1.71 10.05
C CYS A 208 -10.34 0.30 9.91
N ALA A 209 -11.01 0.01 8.80
CA ALA A 209 -11.58 -1.32 8.55
C ALA A 209 -10.51 -2.41 8.53
N ASN A 210 -9.34 -2.17 7.93
CA ASN A 210 -8.25 -3.15 7.94
C ASN A 210 -7.70 -3.39 9.36
N VAL A 211 -7.50 -2.33 10.15
CA VAL A 211 -7.00 -2.45 11.52
C VAL A 211 -7.99 -3.21 12.39
N LEU A 212 -9.28 -2.86 12.32
CA LEU A 212 -10.34 -3.56 13.06
C LEU A 212 -10.45 -5.04 12.64
N MET A 213 -10.28 -5.33 11.35
CA MET A 213 -10.17 -6.70 10.85
C MET A 213 -9.00 -7.47 11.46
N CYS A 214 -7.81 -6.87 11.57
CA CYS A 214 -6.67 -7.48 12.28
C CYS A 214 -6.96 -7.70 13.78
N MET A 215 -7.80 -6.86 14.38
CA MET A 215 -8.30 -7.01 15.75
C MET A 215 -9.43 -8.05 15.88
N GLY A 216 -9.89 -8.65 14.78
CA GLY A 216 -10.90 -9.72 14.78
C GLY A 216 -12.34 -9.27 14.49
N PHE A 217 -12.53 -8.01 14.09
CA PHE A 217 -13.83 -7.48 13.68
C PHE A 217 -14.04 -7.66 12.18
N TYR A 218 -15.00 -8.51 11.80
CA TYR A 218 -15.20 -8.91 10.40
C TYR A 218 -16.43 -8.28 9.74
N GLN A 219 -17.10 -7.34 10.42
CA GLN A 219 -18.33 -6.74 9.94
C GLN A 219 -18.13 -5.79 8.74
N ALA A 220 -16.94 -5.20 8.62
CA ALA A 220 -16.61 -4.24 7.58
C ALA A 220 -15.59 -4.82 6.59
N ILE A 221 -15.83 -4.61 5.30
CA ILE A 221 -14.88 -4.97 4.23
C ILE A 221 -14.06 -3.72 3.88
N PRO A 222 -12.72 -3.76 4.03
CA PRO A 222 -11.85 -2.67 3.61
C PRO A 222 -11.85 -2.56 2.07
N SER A 223 -12.77 -1.76 1.54
CA SER A 223 -13.05 -1.70 0.12
C SER A 223 -11.97 -0.91 -0.64
N ASP A 224 -11.49 -1.48 -1.73
CA ASP A 224 -10.45 -0.92 -2.57
C ASP A 224 -10.68 -1.22 -4.07
N SER A 225 -9.69 -0.91 -4.90
CA SER A 225 -9.75 -1.19 -6.34
C SER A 225 -9.89 -2.69 -6.65
N GLU A 226 -9.35 -3.57 -5.79
CA GLU A 226 -9.47 -5.01 -5.94
C GLU A 226 -10.88 -5.49 -5.61
N THR A 227 -11.51 -4.90 -4.59
CA THR A 227 -12.91 -5.14 -4.23
C THR A 227 -13.85 -4.83 -5.39
N ILE A 228 -13.67 -3.67 -6.04
CA ILE A 228 -14.43 -3.28 -7.24
C ILE A 228 -14.20 -4.27 -8.39
N ARG A 229 -12.94 -4.65 -8.63
CA ARG A 229 -12.59 -5.62 -9.67
C ARG A 229 -13.26 -6.97 -9.41
N HIS A 230 -13.26 -7.42 -8.16
CA HIS A 230 -13.84 -8.69 -7.73
C HIS A 230 -15.35 -8.70 -7.93
N LEU A 231 -16.06 -7.69 -7.43
CA LEU A 231 -17.51 -7.50 -7.65
C LEU A 231 -17.87 -7.53 -9.14
N LYS A 232 -17.08 -6.87 -9.99
CA LYS A 232 -17.29 -6.91 -11.44
C LYS A 232 -17.08 -8.29 -12.05
N LYS A 233 -16.10 -9.05 -11.58
CA LYS A 233 -15.72 -10.34 -12.17
C LYS A 233 -16.60 -11.50 -11.70
N VAL A 234 -16.87 -11.56 -10.41
CA VAL A 234 -17.59 -12.66 -9.77
C VAL A 234 -19.08 -12.38 -9.72
N HIS A 235 -19.47 -11.19 -9.27
CA HIS A 235 -20.89 -10.82 -9.11
C HIS A 235 -21.50 -10.13 -10.34
N ARG A 236 -20.69 -9.78 -11.35
CA ARG A 236 -21.11 -9.05 -12.56
C ARG A 236 -21.74 -7.68 -12.26
N ILE A 237 -21.40 -7.09 -11.12
CA ILE A 237 -21.84 -5.76 -10.71
C ILE A 237 -20.75 -4.74 -11.01
N ASN A 238 -21.09 -3.66 -11.73
CA ASN A 238 -20.19 -2.52 -11.90
C ASN A 238 -20.46 -1.50 -10.80
N CYS A 239 -19.41 -1.10 -10.07
CA CYS A 239 -19.45 -0.03 -9.09
C CYS A 239 -18.20 0.85 -9.19
N THR A 240 -18.21 1.99 -8.52
CA THR A 240 -17.10 2.94 -8.43
C THR A 240 -16.60 3.03 -7.00
N ASN A 241 -15.53 3.78 -6.74
CA ASN A 241 -15.05 4.04 -5.38
C ASN A 241 -16.13 4.69 -4.49
N GLN A 242 -17.07 5.44 -5.08
CA GLN A 242 -18.16 6.08 -4.34
C GLN A 242 -19.32 5.12 -4.02
N THR A 243 -19.53 4.08 -4.83
CA THR A 243 -20.67 3.16 -4.69
C THR A 243 -20.28 1.76 -4.22
N VAL A 244 -18.98 1.48 -4.05
CA VAL A 244 -18.49 0.17 -3.64
C VAL A 244 -19.04 -0.24 -2.29
N GLN A 245 -19.10 0.66 -1.30
CA GLN A 245 -19.56 0.31 0.05
C GLN A 245 -21.02 -0.19 0.03
N SER A 246 -21.93 0.57 -0.58
CA SER A 246 -23.34 0.15 -0.66
C SER A 246 -23.55 -1.11 -1.50
N THR A 247 -22.65 -1.38 -2.45
CA THR A 247 -22.67 -2.62 -3.23
C THR A 247 -22.21 -3.80 -2.39
N VAL A 248 -21.13 -3.62 -1.64
CA VAL A 248 -20.59 -4.60 -0.70
C VAL A 248 -21.63 -4.96 0.35
N ASP A 249 -22.30 -3.97 0.94
CA ASP A 249 -23.34 -4.19 1.94
C ASP A 249 -24.51 -5.02 1.38
N LYS A 250 -24.91 -4.78 0.13
CA LYS A 250 -25.96 -5.56 -0.55
C LYS A 250 -25.55 -7.01 -0.82
N VAL A 251 -24.29 -7.24 -1.22
CA VAL A 251 -23.81 -8.57 -1.61
C VAL A 251 -23.46 -9.42 -0.39
N TYR A 252 -22.77 -8.81 0.58
CA TYR A 252 -22.19 -9.51 1.72
C TYR A 252 -22.93 -9.28 3.04
N GLY A 253 -23.87 -8.33 3.14
CA GLY A 253 -24.59 -8.02 4.38
C GLY A 253 -25.31 -9.22 5.01
N LYS A 254 -25.74 -10.19 4.20
CA LYS A 254 -26.33 -11.46 4.68
C LYS A 254 -25.39 -12.33 5.53
N TYR A 255 -24.09 -12.02 5.56
CA TYR A 255 -23.09 -12.75 6.32
C TYR A 255 -22.75 -12.09 7.67
N GLU A 256 -23.54 -11.12 8.13
CA GLU A 256 -23.29 -10.43 9.40
C GLU A 256 -23.08 -11.39 10.59
N PRO A 257 -22.06 -11.14 11.46
CA PRO A 257 -21.04 -10.09 11.44
C PRO A 257 -19.72 -10.49 10.72
N PHE A 258 -19.77 -11.49 9.84
CA PHE A 258 -18.62 -12.10 9.16
C PHE A 258 -18.51 -11.72 7.67
N GLN A 259 -19.00 -10.54 7.29
CA GLN A 259 -18.99 -10.03 5.91
C GLN A 259 -17.60 -10.13 5.29
N PHE A 260 -16.56 -9.69 6.01
CA PHE A 260 -15.18 -9.74 5.55
C PHE A 260 -14.70 -11.18 5.31
N LEU A 261 -14.99 -12.13 6.20
CA LEU A 261 -14.55 -13.52 6.03
C LEU A 261 -15.19 -14.16 4.79
N ALA A 262 -16.46 -13.88 4.54
CA ALA A 262 -17.16 -14.35 3.34
C ALA A 262 -16.54 -13.75 2.07
N TYR A 263 -16.33 -12.44 2.04
CA TYR A 263 -15.65 -11.75 0.94
C TYR A 263 -14.24 -12.31 0.71
N TRP A 264 -13.44 -12.42 1.77
CA TRP A 264 -12.07 -12.89 1.70
C TRP A 264 -11.97 -14.33 1.19
N SER A 265 -12.87 -15.21 1.67
CA SER A 265 -12.94 -16.60 1.18
C SER A 265 -13.26 -16.66 -0.31
N GLU A 266 -14.17 -15.82 -0.81
CA GLU A 266 -14.55 -15.80 -2.22
C GLU A 266 -13.43 -15.23 -3.11
N VAL A 267 -12.77 -14.16 -2.66
CA VAL A 267 -11.58 -13.61 -3.32
C VAL A 267 -10.49 -14.66 -3.39
N TRP A 268 -10.17 -15.31 -2.27
CA TRP A 268 -9.14 -16.33 -2.21
C TRP A 268 -9.42 -17.48 -3.18
N HIS A 269 -10.64 -18.00 -3.17
CA HIS A 269 -11.06 -19.06 -4.08
C HIS A 269 -10.88 -18.66 -5.55
N PHE A 270 -11.28 -17.44 -5.92
CA PHE A 270 -11.10 -16.92 -7.28
C PHE A 270 -9.62 -16.84 -7.69
N TYR A 271 -8.74 -16.45 -6.76
CA TYR A 271 -7.29 -16.43 -7.02
C TYR A 271 -6.72 -17.83 -7.19
N GLU A 272 -7.12 -18.80 -6.37
CA GLU A 272 -6.66 -20.19 -6.47
C GLU A 272 -7.13 -20.87 -7.76
N GLU A 273 -8.34 -20.60 -8.24
CA GLU A 273 -8.79 -21.06 -9.56
C GLU A 273 -7.93 -20.50 -10.70
N THR A 274 -7.37 -19.31 -10.51
CA THR A 274 -6.60 -18.61 -11.55
C THR A 274 -5.12 -18.99 -11.53
N PHE A 275 -4.53 -19.15 -10.35
CA PHE A 275 -3.08 -19.34 -10.16
C PHE A 275 -2.69 -20.75 -9.68
N GLY A 276 -3.65 -21.56 -9.23
CA GLY A 276 -3.39 -22.79 -8.51
C GLY A 276 -3.50 -22.59 -6.99
N LYS A 277 -3.58 -23.70 -6.26
CA LYS A 277 -3.69 -23.69 -4.79
C LYS A 277 -2.44 -23.10 -4.18
N THR A 278 -2.61 -22.10 -3.34
CA THR A 278 -1.51 -21.36 -2.72
C THR A 278 -0.60 -22.23 -1.87
N GLY A 279 -1.16 -23.17 -1.09
CA GLY A 279 -0.41 -24.10 -0.25
C GLY A 279 0.46 -25.10 -1.01
N GLU A 280 0.28 -25.22 -2.32
CA GLU A 280 1.08 -26.09 -3.19
C GLU A 280 2.17 -25.28 -3.96
N MET A 281 2.23 -23.97 -3.79
CA MET A 281 3.18 -23.10 -4.49
C MET A 281 4.41 -22.75 -3.65
N PRO A 282 5.58 -22.52 -4.28
CA PRO A 282 6.74 -21.98 -3.58
C PRO A 282 6.45 -20.62 -2.96
N HIS A 283 6.95 -20.38 -1.74
CA HIS A 283 6.75 -19.09 -1.04
C HIS A 283 7.28 -17.89 -1.82
N SER A 284 8.31 -18.08 -2.66
CA SER A 284 8.85 -17.05 -3.56
C SER A 284 7.83 -16.50 -4.55
N ASP A 285 6.77 -17.27 -4.82
CA ASP A 285 5.81 -17.01 -5.87
C ASP A 285 4.54 -16.35 -5.33
N TYR A 286 4.36 -16.28 -4.01
CA TYR A 286 3.19 -15.64 -3.39
C TYR A 286 3.03 -14.18 -3.81
N LYS A 287 4.14 -13.46 -3.98
CA LYS A 287 4.13 -12.06 -4.49
C LYS A 287 3.55 -11.93 -5.90
N LEU A 288 3.47 -13.02 -6.66
CA LEU A 288 2.96 -13.04 -8.03
C LEU A 288 1.44 -13.20 -8.08
N ILE A 289 0.79 -13.57 -6.97
CA ILE A 289 -0.66 -13.74 -6.87
C ILE A 289 -1.32 -12.36 -6.78
N THR A 290 -1.49 -11.71 -7.94
CA THR A 290 -2.07 -10.36 -8.01
C THR A 290 -2.96 -10.21 -9.24
N ALA A 291 -3.93 -9.30 -9.17
CA ALA A 291 -4.78 -8.95 -10.30
C ALA A 291 -4.00 -8.47 -11.54
N HIS A 292 -2.82 -7.85 -11.33
CA HIS A 292 -1.92 -7.45 -12.41
C HIS A 292 -1.46 -8.68 -13.21
N ASN A 293 -0.99 -9.72 -12.51
CA ASN A 293 -0.47 -10.95 -13.12
C ASN A 293 -1.56 -11.85 -13.71
N MET A 294 -2.83 -11.69 -13.29
CA MET A 294 -3.97 -12.39 -13.92
C MET A 294 -4.06 -12.07 -15.42
N LYS A 295 -3.88 -10.80 -15.78
CA LYS A 295 -3.95 -10.36 -17.19
C LYS A 295 -2.83 -10.99 -18.03
N ALA A 296 -1.63 -11.12 -17.46
CA ALA A 296 -0.48 -11.75 -18.12
C ALA A 296 -0.72 -13.26 -18.36
N ASN A 297 -1.26 -13.97 -17.37
CA ASN A 297 -1.59 -15.39 -17.52
C ASN A 297 -2.65 -15.65 -18.60
N ARG A 298 -3.67 -14.79 -18.71
CA ARG A 298 -4.66 -14.87 -19.79
C ARG A 298 -4.03 -14.70 -21.18
N LYS A 299 -3.17 -13.68 -21.36
CA LYS A 299 -2.44 -13.47 -22.63
C LYS A 299 -1.54 -14.67 -22.96
N ARG A 300 -0.89 -15.27 -21.96
CA ARG A 300 -0.05 -16.48 -22.14
C ARG A 300 -0.88 -17.70 -22.56
N ARG A 301 -2.05 -17.94 -21.94
CA ARG A 301 -2.98 -19.03 -22.34
C ARG A 301 -3.52 -18.82 -23.75
N GLN A 302 -3.92 -17.60 -24.11
CA GLN A 302 -4.40 -17.26 -25.45
C GLN A 302 -3.31 -17.49 -26.53
N ARG A 303 -2.06 -17.09 -26.25
CA ARG A 303 -0.91 -17.34 -27.15
C ARG A 303 -0.57 -18.83 -27.28
N LYS A 304 -0.70 -19.63 -26.21
CA LYS A 304 -0.48 -21.08 -26.26
C LYS A 304 -1.56 -21.78 -27.10
N MET A 305 -2.83 -21.40 -26.95
CA MET A 305 -3.93 -21.95 -27.74
C MET A 305 -3.82 -21.58 -29.23
N ALA A 306 -3.42 -20.34 -29.55
CA ALA A 306 -3.17 -19.91 -30.93
C ALA A 306 -2.00 -20.63 -31.61
N LYS A 307 -1.07 -21.22 -30.84
CA LYS A 307 0.05 -22.03 -31.35
C LYS A 307 -0.29 -23.51 -31.55
N HIS A 308 -1.38 -24.00 -30.96
CA HIS A 308 -1.88 -25.37 -31.18
C HIS A 308 -2.93 -25.45 -32.31
N LEU A 309 -3.33 -24.30 -32.86
CA LEU A 309 -4.29 -24.18 -33.97
C LEU A 309 -3.60 -23.93 -35.32
N LYS A 310 -2.27 -24.01 -35.36
CA LYS A 310 -1.41 -23.99 -36.56
C LYS A 310 -0.63 -25.29 -36.61
#